data_AF-O26247-F1
#
_entry.id   AF-O26247-F1
#
_cell.length_a   1.000
_cell.length_b   1.000
_cell.length_c   1.000
_cell.angle_alpha   90.00
_cell.angle_beta   90.00
_cell.angle_gamma   90.00
#
_symmetry.space_group_name_H-M   'P 1'
#
loop_
_entity.id
_entity.type
_entity.pdbx_description
1 polymer ?
#
loop_
_entity_poly.entity_id
_entity_poly.type
_entity_poly.pdbx_seq_one_letter_code
_entity_poly.pdbx_strand_id
1 'polypeptide(L)' 'MVSMERLTLEQYREMVSEIIEFKNLYGSLPKYALVDGKKIHKEHYIDMIERVNKFVLEMGRNPRTVDIRS' A
#
# COMPACT_ATOMS: atom_id res chain seq x y z
N MET A 1 8.10 -19.33 10.24
CA MET A 1 6.90 -18.46 10.28
C MET A 1 7.28 -17.17 9.57
N VAL A 2 6.66 -16.86 8.43
CA VAL A 2 6.87 -15.57 7.77
C VAL A 2 6.10 -14.54 8.59
N SER A 3 6.77 -13.59 9.21
CA SER A 3 6.11 -12.53 9.97
C SER A 3 5.43 -11.59 8.97
N MET A 4 4.11 -11.70 8.82
CA MET A 4 3.35 -10.83 7.95
C MET A 4 3.05 -9.53 8.69
N GLU A 5 3.81 -8.50 8.40
CA GLU A 5 3.45 -7.15 8.84
C GLU A 5 2.18 -6.68 8.13
N ARG A 6 1.38 -5.85 8.80
CA ARG A 6 0.08 -5.40 8.30
C ARG A 6 -0.08 -3.91 8.46
N LEU A 7 -0.76 -3.30 7.50
CA LEU A 7 -1.32 -1.96 7.62
C LEU A 7 -2.80 -2.06 7.98
N THR A 8 -3.28 -1.11 8.79
CA THR A 8 -4.70 -0.79 8.88
C THR A 8 -5.18 -0.23 7.54
N LEU A 9 -6.49 -0.22 7.30
CA LEU A 9 -7.04 0.40 6.10
C LEU A 9 -6.72 1.91 6.03
N GLU A 10 -6.62 2.58 7.17
CA GLU A 10 -6.27 4.00 7.27
C GLU A 10 -4.82 4.24 6.84
N GLN A 11 -3.86 3.52 7.43
CA GLN A 11 -2.45 3.58 7.05
C GLN A 11 -2.24 3.27 5.56
N TYR A 12 -2.97 2.27 5.03
CA TYR A 12 -2.93 1.95 3.60
C TYR A 12 -3.43 3.12 2.73
N ARG A 13 -4.52 3.78 3.13
CA ARG A 13 -5.09 4.91 2.38
C ARG A 13 -4.17 6.12 2.41
N GLU A 14 -3.60 6.45 3.56
CA GLU A 14 -2.61 7.52 3.70
C GLU A 14 -1.41 7.26 2.80
N MET A 15 -0.83 6.06 2.87
CA MET A 15 0.27 5.65 1.99
C MET A 15 -0.06 5.83 0.50
N VAL A 16 -1.25 5.40 0.05
CA VAL A 16 -1.66 5.54 -1.36
C VAL A 16 -1.83 7.01 -1.74
N SER A 17 -2.43 7.83 -0.88
CA SER A 17 -2.58 9.27 -1.11
C SER A 17 -1.21 9.95 -1.27
N GLU A 18 -0.26 9.68 -0.38
CA GLU A 18 1.10 10.23 -0.46
C GLU A 18 1.84 9.79 -1.72
N ILE A 19 1.69 8.52 -2.14
CA ILE A 19 2.26 8.02 -3.40
C ILE A 19 1.71 8.78 -4.61
N ILE A 20 0.40 9.06 -4.62
CA ILE A 20 -0.27 9.79 -5.70
C ILE A 20 0.19 11.26 -5.72
N GLU A 21 0.25 11.91 -4.55
CA GLU A 21 0.77 13.27 -4.42
C GLU A 21 2.21 13.39 -4.91
N PHE A 22 3.09 12.47 -4.48
CA PHE A 22 4.47 12.41 -4.95
C PHE A 22 4.52 12.25 -6.48
N LYS A 23 3.73 11.34 -7.06
CA LYS A 23 3.67 11.14 -8.51
C LYS A 23 3.24 12.41 -9.24
N ASN A 24 2.25 13.12 -8.71
CA ASN A 24 1.75 14.36 -9.32
C ASN A 24 2.80 15.48 -9.28
N LEU A 25 3.61 15.55 -8.22
CA LEU A 25 4.66 16.55 -8.05
C LEU A 25 5.91 16.26 -8.90
N TYR A 26 6.34 14.99 -8.97
CA TYR A 26 7.63 14.61 -9.54
C TYR A 26 7.53 13.81 -10.85
N GLY A 27 6.31 13.50 -11.32
CA GLY A 27 6.07 12.75 -12.56
C GLY A 27 6.41 11.25 -12.49
N SER A 28 6.87 10.75 -11.35
CA SER A 28 7.25 9.34 -11.17
C SER A 28 6.87 8.83 -9.78
N LEU A 29 6.70 7.51 -9.64
CA LEU A 29 6.38 6.89 -8.36
C LEU A 29 7.60 6.90 -7.42
N PRO A 30 7.40 7.10 -6.10
CA PRO A 30 8.51 7.09 -5.14
C PRO A 30 9.16 5.70 -5.05
N LYS A 31 10.45 5.65 -4.73
CA LYS A 31 11.16 4.35 -4.59
C LYS A 31 10.66 3.53 -3.40
N TYR A 32 10.06 4.19 -2.41
CA TYR A 32 9.47 3.60 -1.23
C TYR A 32 8.45 4.56 -0.61
N ALA A 33 7.53 4.04 0.19
CA ALA A 33 6.69 4.81 1.10
C ALA A 33 7.17 4.60 2.55
N LEU A 34 6.94 5.59 3.43
CA LEU A 34 7.26 5.50 4.85
C LEU A 34 5.96 5.51 5.63
N VAL A 35 5.62 4.41 6.30
CA VAL A 35 4.37 4.28 7.09
C VAL A 35 4.75 3.89 8.51
N ASP A 36 4.46 4.72 9.50
CA ASP A 36 4.86 4.52 10.91
C ASP A 36 6.35 4.15 11.08
N GLY A 37 7.23 4.86 10.37
CA GLY A 37 8.67 4.62 10.39
C GLY A 37 9.13 3.37 9.62
N LYS A 38 8.22 2.63 8.98
CA LYS A 38 8.53 1.45 8.18
C LYS A 38 8.65 1.80 6.71
N LYS A 39 9.74 1.32 6.10
CA LYS A 39 10.02 1.53 4.68
C LYS A 39 9.38 0.42 3.85
N ILE A 40 8.41 0.78 3.01
CA ILE A 40 7.74 -0.13 2.08
C ILE A 40 8.25 0.17 0.68
N HIS A 41 9.01 -0.74 0.09
CA HIS A 41 9.57 -0.57 -1.25
C HIS A 41 8.50 -0.60 -2.35
N LYS A 42 8.84 -0.03 -3.51
CA LYS A 42 7.92 0.17 -4.63
C LYS A 42 7.21 -1.09 -5.10
N GLU A 43 7.96 -2.17 -5.26
CA GLU A 43 7.45 -3.48 -5.61
C GLU A 43 6.39 -3.97 -4.62
N HIS A 44 6.58 -3.72 -3.32
CA HIS A 44 5.66 -4.18 -2.28
C HIS A 44 4.40 -3.32 -2.21
N TYR A 45 4.50 -1.98 -2.28
CA TYR A 45 3.29 -1.16 -2.27
C TYR A 45 2.47 -1.33 -3.55
N ILE A 46 3.10 -1.61 -4.71
CA ILE A 46 2.37 -1.92 -5.95
C ILE A 46 1.58 -3.22 -5.78
N ASP A 47 2.23 -4.29 -5.31
CA ASP A 47 1.57 -5.57 -5.02
C ASP A 47 0.43 -5.41 -3.99
N MET A 48 0.62 -4.57 -2.97
CA MET A 48 -0.45 -4.24 -2.02
C MET A 48 -1.65 -3.58 -2.72
N ILE A 49 -1.41 -2.57 -3.56
CA ILE A 49 -2.47 -1.87 -4.31
C ILE A 49 -3.23 -2.83 -5.23
N GLU A 50 -2.52 -3.67 -5.97
CA GLU A 50 -3.11 -4.67 -6.87
C GLU A 50 -4.00 -5.66 -6.11
N ARG A 51 -3.52 -6.18 -4.97
CA ARG A 51 -4.31 -7.07 -4.12
C ARG A 51 -5.55 -6.41 -3.54
N VAL A 52 -5.46 -5.17 -3.09
CA VAL A 52 -6.62 -4.43 -2.57
C VAL A 52 -7.63 -4.20 -3.67
N ASN A 53 -7.19 -3.78 -4.86
CA ASN A 53 -8.08 -3.59 -6.01
C ASN A 53 -8.80 -4.89 -6.38
N LYS A 54 -8.08 -6.01 -6.45
CA LYS A 54 -8.67 -7.33 -6.70
C LYS A 54 -9.69 -7.70 -5.62
N PHE A 55 -9.35 -7.54 -4.35
CA PHE A 55 -10.26 -7.82 -3.24
C PHE A 55 -11.54 -6.99 -3.31
N VAL A 56 -11.44 -5.69 -3.62
CA VAL A 56 -12.60 -4.80 -3.73
C VAL A 56 -13.50 -5.23 -4.89
N LEU A 57 -12.92 -5.61 -6.04
CA LEU A 57 -13.68 -6.11 -7.20
C LEU A 57 -14.41 -7.43 -6.89
N GLU A 58 -13.76 -8.35 -6.19
CA GLU A 58 -14.32 -9.68 -5.87
C GLU A 58 -15.35 -9.65 -4.74
N MET A 59 -15.12 -8.82 -3.72
CA MET A 59 -15.91 -8.82 -2.47
C MET A 59 -16.90 -7.66 -2.37
N GLY A 60 -16.80 -6.65 -3.24
CA GLY A 60 -17.63 -5.44 -3.20
C GLY A 60 -17.41 -4.55 -1.97
N ARG A 61 -16.30 -4.73 -1.24
CA ARG A 61 -15.97 -3.97 -0.03
C ARG A 61 -14.47 -3.86 0.20
N ASN A 62 -14.06 -2.90 1.03
CA ASN A 62 -12.65 -2.75 1.44
C ASN A 62 -12.19 -3.89 2.37
N PRO A 63 -10.89 -4.24 2.33
CA PRO A 63 -10.29 -5.10 3.34
C PRO A 63 -10.22 -4.39 4.70
N ARG A 64 -10.14 -5.15 5.80
CA ARG A 64 -9.93 -4.58 7.15
C ARG A 64 -8.47 -4.18 7.38
N THR A 65 -7.55 -4.96 6.82
CA THR A 65 -6.09 -4.79 6.92
C THR A 65 -5.45 -5.21 5.60
N VAL A 66 -4.25 -4.69 5.33
CA VAL A 66 -3.48 -5.04 4.14
C VAL A 66 -2.15 -5.63 4.58
N ASP A 67 -1.85 -6.86 4.16
CA ASP A 67 -0.58 -7.50 4.46
C ASP A 67 0.54 -6.89 3.61
N ILE A 68 1.69 -6.63 4.23
CA ILE A 68 2.95 -6.31 3.57
C ILE A 68 3.64 -7.65 3.29
N ARG A 69 3.80 -8.00 2.01
CA ARG A 69 4.54 -9.21 1.61
C ARG A 69 5.94 -8.80 1.20
N SER A 70 6.93 -9.37 1.89
CA SER A 70 8.36 -9.26 1.61
C SER A 70 8.80 -10.41 0.70
#